data_AF-A0A101WNK2-F1
#
_entry.id   AF-A0A101WNK2-F1
#
_cell.length_a   1.000
_cell.length_b   1.000
_cell.length_c   1.000
_cell.angle_alpha   90.00
_cell.angle_beta   90.00
_cell.angle_gamma   90.00
#
_symmetry.space_group_name_H-M   'P 1'
#
loop_
_entity.id
_entity.type
_entity.pdbx_description
1 polymer ?
#
loop_
_entity_poly.entity_id
_entity_poly.type
_entity_poly.pdbx_seq_one_letter_code
_entity_poly.pdbx_strand_id
1 'polypeptide(L)'
;MREKEQFILNYLNTFGLLLCNENRYLPSLSDVGGDWDSIVSLIEKREVFYCKIYKKRTCYLSKELYFLLKRYKHSILSIPASSLDIYNFLCINGPADTETIKNKLILDKKSFNEAFDILLERMLATAVKRGRTLGKYRAASTAKE
;
A
#
# COMPACT_ATOMS: atom_id res chain seq x y z
N MET A 1 -15.46 -3.80 13.64
CA MET A 1 -14.23 -3.05 13.28
C MET A 1 -13.54 -2.70 14.59
N ARG A 2 -12.20 -2.74 14.68
CA ARG A 2 -11.50 -2.35 15.93
C ARG A 2 -11.62 -0.84 16.14
N GLU A 3 -11.52 -0.37 17.38
CA GLU A 3 -11.65 1.06 17.71
C GLU A 3 -10.69 1.94 16.89
N LYS A 4 -9.41 1.58 16.84
CA LYS A 4 -8.41 2.29 16.03
C LYS A 4 -8.67 2.26 14.53
N GLU A 5 -9.23 1.17 14.01
CA GLU A 5 -9.66 1.10 12.60
C GLU A 5 -10.77 2.12 12.33
N GLN A 6 -11.71 2.27 13.28
CA GLN A 6 -12.80 3.23 13.16
C GLN A 6 -12.28 4.68 13.18
N PHE A 7 -11.32 5.01 14.05
CA PHE A 7 -10.72 6.35 14.09
C PHE A 7 -10.04 6.72 12.77
N ILE A 8 -9.21 5.83 12.24
CA ILE A 8 -8.53 6.02 10.96
C ILE A 8 -9.55 6.18 9.83
N LEU A 9 -10.54 5.30 9.77
CA LEU A 9 -11.54 5.30 8.71
C LEU A 9 -12.40 6.57 8.76
N ASN A 10 -12.84 7.00 9.94
CA ASN A 10 -13.58 8.25 10.11
C ASN A 10 -12.75 9.43 9.63
N TYR A 11 -11.48 9.53 10.04
CA TYR A 11 -10.59 10.59 9.59
C TYR A 11 -10.46 10.60 8.06
N LEU A 12 -10.17 9.45 7.45
CA LEU A 12 -10.03 9.35 5.99
C LEU A 12 -11.34 9.68 5.26
N ASN A 13 -12.50 9.27 5.77
CA ASN A 13 -13.77 9.60 5.16
C ASN A 13 -14.10 11.10 5.24
N THR A 14 -13.58 11.80 6.27
CA THR A 14 -13.74 13.26 6.41
C THR A 14 -12.73 14.05 5.58
N PHE A 15 -11.44 13.67 5.60
CA PHE A 15 -10.35 14.48 5.03
C PHE A 15 -9.70 13.89 3.78
N GLY A 16 -9.99 12.63 3.46
CA GLY A 16 -9.57 11.94 2.24
C GLY A 16 -8.15 11.39 2.24
N LEU A 17 -7.20 12.00 2.95
CA LEU A 17 -5.78 11.66 2.88
C LEU A 17 -5.12 11.66 4.26
N LEU A 18 -4.29 10.65 4.53
CA LEU A 18 -3.48 10.51 5.74
C LEU A 18 -2.07 10.07 5.38
N LEU A 19 -1.03 10.66 5.99
CA LEU A 19 0.35 10.23 5.75
C LEU A 19 0.72 9.01 6.59
N CYS A 20 1.65 8.20 6.10
CA CYS A 20 2.20 7.10 6.89
C CYS A 20 3.14 7.59 7.99
N ASN A 21 3.94 8.61 7.68
CA ASN A 21 4.93 9.18 8.59
C ASN A 21 4.63 10.65 8.86
N GLU A 22 5.08 11.14 10.00
CA GLU A 22 4.91 12.53 10.44
C GLU A 22 5.36 13.55 9.40
N ASN A 23 4.63 14.66 9.37
CA ASN A 23 4.92 15.78 8.50
C ASN A 23 4.36 17.08 9.08
N ARG A 24 5.10 18.18 8.89
CA ARG A 24 4.67 19.51 9.36
C ARG A 24 3.42 20.08 8.67
N TYR A 25 2.96 19.49 7.56
CA TYR A 25 1.87 20.06 6.75
C TYR A 25 0.59 19.22 6.74
N LEU A 26 0.69 17.91 6.96
CA LEU A 26 -0.44 16.99 6.87
C LEU A 26 -0.36 15.96 7.99
N PRO A 27 -1.50 15.57 8.58
CA PRO A 27 -1.53 14.54 9.62
C PRO A 27 -1.04 13.19 9.11
N SER A 28 -0.44 12.47 10.04
CA SER A 28 0.07 11.12 9.86
C SER A 28 -0.70 10.10 10.69
N LEU A 29 -0.42 8.82 10.44
CA LEU A 29 -1.08 7.71 11.12
C LEU A 29 -0.98 7.80 12.64
N SER A 30 0.16 8.24 13.18
CA SER A 30 0.34 8.44 14.62
C SER A 30 -0.48 9.63 15.16
N ASP A 31 -0.59 10.72 14.40
CA ASP A 31 -1.32 11.93 14.83
C ASP A 31 -2.82 11.67 15.06
N VAL A 32 -3.39 10.68 14.38
CA VAL A 32 -4.81 10.31 14.49
C VAL A 32 -5.05 9.12 15.43
N GLY A 33 -4.03 8.70 16.19
CA GLY A 33 -4.12 7.56 17.11
C GLY A 33 -4.17 6.19 16.42
N GLY A 34 -3.82 6.14 15.14
CA GLY A 34 -3.77 4.92 14.34
C GLY A 34 -2.51 4.10 14.57
N ASP A 35 -2.53 2.86 14.07
CA ASP A 35 -1.35 2.00 14.03
C ASP A 35 -1.29 1.18 12.74
N TRP A 36 -0.13 0.59 12.51
CA TRP A 36 0.15 -0.16 11.29
C TRP A 36 -0.76 -1.39 11.15
N ASP A 37 -1.08 -2.08 12.24
CA ASP A 37 -1.97 -3.24 12.16
C ASP A 37 -3.40 -2.84 11.79
N SER A 38 -3.86 -1.67 12.21
CA SER A 38 -5.17 -1.13 11.87
C SER A 38 -5.23 -0.69 10.41
N ILE A 39 -4.21 0.03 9.92
CA ILE A 39 -4.19 0.48 8.51
C ILE A 39 -4.08 -0.71 7.54
N VAL A 40 -3.29 -1.73 7.85
CA VAL A 40 -3.18 -2.93 7.01
C VAL A 40 -4.50 -3.71 6.97
N SER A 41 -5.19 -3.83 8.10
CA SER A 41 -6.53 -4.45 8.13
C SER A 41 -7.55 -3.68 7.28
N LEU A 42 -7.49 -2.34 7.29
CA LEU A 42 -8.34 -1.51 6.43
C LEU A 42 -8.00 -1.66 4.94
N ILE A 43 -6.71 -1.81 4.60
CA ILE A 43 -6.26 -2.13 3.24
C ILE A 43 -6.80 -3.49 2.79
N GLU A 44 -6.72 -4.51 3.65
CA GLU A 44 -7.23 -5.86 3.37
C GLU A 44 -8.75 -5.85 3.14
N LYS A 45 -9.47 -5.01 3.87
CA LYS A 45 -10.91 -4.78 3.70
C LYS A 45 -11.25 -3.87 2.50
N ARG A 46 -10.24 -3.32 1.82
CA ARG A 46 -10.37 -2.35 0.71
C ARG A 46 -11.12 -1.07 1.07
N GLU A 47 -11.03 -0.67 2.34
CA GLU A 47 -11.56 0.61 2.83
C GLU A 47 -10.55 1.74 2.65
N VAL A 48 -9.26 1.39 2.58
CA VAL A 48 -8.15 2.35 2.49
C VAL A 48 -7.16 1.91 1.43
N PHE A 49 -6.59 2.88 0.71
CA PHE A 49 -5.68 2.61 -0.40
C PHE A 49 -4.31 3.24 -0.18
N TYR A 50 -3.27 2.44 -0.38
CA TYR A 50 -1.86 2.83 -0.25
C TYR A 50 -1.33 3.43 -1.55
N CYS A 51 -0.68 4.59 -1.50
CA CYS A 51 -0.07 5.25 -2.66
C CYS A 51 1.04 6.25 -2.27
N LYS A 52 1.60 6.96 -3.25
CA LYS A 52 2.65 7.99 -3.07
C LYS A 52 2.32 9.34 -3.72
N ILE A 53 1.05 9.74 -3.74
CA ILE A 53 0.61 10.93 -4.49
C ILE A 53 1.09 12.26 -3.91
N TYR A 54 1.38 12.33 -2.60
CA TYR A 54 1.79 13.57 -1.93
C TYR A 54 3.31 13.64 -1.81
N LYS A 55 3.97 14.43 -2.68
CA LYS A 55 5.43 14.66 -2.63
C LYS A 55 6.25 13.36 -2.51
N LYS A 56 5.82 12.29 -3.18
CA LYS A 56 6.41 10.93 -3.14
C LYS A 56 6.45 10.27 -1.75
N ARG A 57 5.68 10.80 -0.80
CA ARG A 57 5.54 10.23 0.55
C ARG A 57 4.47 9.16 0.54
N THR A 58 4.71 8.11 1.30
CA THR A 58 3.71 7.09 1.55
C THR A 58 2.49 7.70 2.24
N CYS A 59 1.33 7.54 1.61
CA CYS A 59 0.06 8.01 2.12
C CYS A 59 -1.06 7.00 1.88
N TYR A 60 -2.11 7.17 2.66
CA TYR A 60 -3.34 6.40 2.65
C TYR A 60 -4.47 7.31 2.17
N LEU A 61 -5.30 6.81 1.27
CA LEU A 61 -6.47 7.53 0.77
C LEU A 61 -7.75 6.82 1.17
N SER A 62 -8.79 7.61 1.40
CA SER A 62 -10.16 7.08 1.42
C SER A 62 -10.52 6.47 0.08
N LYS A 63 -11.52 5.61 0.08
CA LYS A 63 -12.04 4.98 -1.12
C LYS A 63 -12.50 6.01 -2.15
N GLU A 64 -13.26 7.01 -1.71
CA GLU A 64 -13.82 8.06 -2.55
C GLU A 64 -12.70 8.86 -3.24
N LEU A 65 -11.72 9.35 -2.45
CA LEU A 65 -10.63 10.14 -3.00
C LEU A 65 -9.73 9.30 -3.91
N TYR A 66 -9.46 8.04 -3.53
CA TYR A 66 -8.67 7.14 -4.35
C TYR A 66 -9.29 6.95 -5.74
N PHE A 67 -10.56 6.60 -5.82
CA PHE A 67 -11.21 6.35 -7.11
C PHE A 67 -11.45 7.62 -7.93
N LEU A 68 -11.65 8.77 -7.27
CA LEU A 68 -11.69 10.06 -7.95
C LEU A 68 -10.35 10.38 -8.63
N LEU A 69 -9.25 10.32 -7.89
CA LEU A 69 -7.92 10.64 -8.41
C LEU A 69 -7.41 9.60 -9.43
N LYS A 70 -7.74 8.32 -9.22
CA LYS A 70 -7.35 7.25 -10.13
C LYS A 70 -7.77 7.53 -11.57
N ARG A 71 -8.96 8.10 -11.80
CA ARG A 71 -9.45 8.46 -13.14
C ARG A 71 -8.51 9.40 -13.91
N TYR A 72 -7.77 10.27 -13.20
CA TYR A 72 -6.88 11.26 -13.81
C TYR A 72 -5.41 10.83 -13.80
N LYS A 73 -5.00 10.00 -12.83
CA LYS A 73 -3.59 9.59 -12.65
C LYS A 73 -3.25 8.26 -13.32
N HIS A 74 -4.26 7.41 -13.54
CA HIS A 74 -4.11 6.07 -14.12
C HIS A 74 -3.89 6.15 -15.63
N SER A 75 -2.68 6.53 -16.04
CA SER A 75 -2.23 6.47 -17.42
C SER A 75 -0.96 5.63 -17.52
N ILE A 76 -1.09 4.49 -18.18
CA ILE A 76 0.01 3.59 -18.49
C ILE A 76 0.86 4.07 -19.68
N LEU A 77 0.30 4.95 -20.53
CA LEU A 77 0.93 5.40 -21.77
C LEU A 77 2.19 6.26 -21.55
N SER A 78 2.53 6.62 -20.32
CA SER A 78 3.60 7.56 -19.99
C SER A 78 4.53 7.09 -18.86
N ILE A 79 4.54 5.79 -18.54
CA ILE A 79 5.45 5.23 -17.53
C ILE A 79 6.72 4.63 -18.18
N PRO A 80 7.87 4.64 -17.50
CA PRO A 80 9.09 3.99 -18.00
C PRO A 80 8.91 2.47 -18.18
N ALA A 81 9.73 1.88 -19.06
CA ALA A 81 9.71 0.44 -19.33
C ALA A 81 9.85 -0.42 -18.06
N SER A 82 10.75 -0.06 -17.15
CA SER A 82 10.93 -0.79 -15.88
C SER A 82 9.68 -0.79 -14.99
N SER A 83 8.92 0.30 -14.97
CA SER A 83 7.63 0.36 -14.27
C SER A 83 6.57 -0.47 -15.00
N LEU A 84 6.58 -0.44 -16.33
CA LEU A 84 5.66 -1.22 -17.16
C LEU A 84 5.86 -2.72 -16.98
N ASP A 85 7.10 -3.19 -16.85
CA ASP A 85 7.43 -4.60 -16.61
C ASP A 85 6.84 -5.07 -15.27
N ILE A 86 6.99 -4.28 -14.21
CA ILE A 86 6.37 -4.59 -12.90
C ILE A 86 4.84 -4.58 -13.00
N TYR A 87 4.26 -3.60 -13.70
CA TYR A 87 2.82 -3.52 -13.90
C TYR A 87 2.28 -4.77 -14.63
N ASN A 88 2.89 -5.14 -15.75
CA ASN A 88 2.51 -6.30 -16.54
C ASN A 88 2.66 -7.59 -15.73
N PHE A 89 3.75 -7.72 -14.97
CA PHE A 89 3.95 -8.84 -14.06
C PHE A 89 2.77 -8.99 -13.09
N LEU A 90 2.34 -7.88 -12.46
CA LEU A 90 1.22 -7.88 -11.51
C LEU A 90 -0.14 -8.15 -12.20
N CYS A 91 -0.34 -7.69 -13.43
CA CYS A 91 -1.54 -8.01 -14.21
C CYS A 91 -1.66 -9.50 -14.53
N ILE A 92 -0.54 -10.16 -14.84
CA ILE A 92 -0.51 -11.58 -15.21
C ILE A 92 -0.58 -12.48 -13.97
N ASN A 93 0.19 -12.15 -12.93
CA ASN A 93 0.39 -13.05 -11.78
C ASN A 93 -0.48 -12.70 -10.57
N GLY A 94 -1.17 -11.55 -10.60
CA GLY A 94 -1.91 -11.03 -9.45
C GLY A 94 -0.99 -10.48 -8.35
N PRO A 95 -1.50 -10.34 -7.11
CA PRO A 95 -0.74 -9.75 -6.01
C PRO A 95 0.52 -10.56 -5.65
N ALA A 96 1.66 -9.89 -5.60
CA ALA A 96 2.95 -10.47 -5.24
C ALA A 96 3.69 -9.59 -4.21
N ASP A 97 4.56 -10.19 -3.41
CA ASP A 97 5.47 -9.46 -2.54
C ASP A 97 6.69 -8.93 -3.31
N THR A 98 7.40 -7.98 -2.68
CA THR A 98 8.57 -7.31 -3.25
C THR A 98 9.70 -8.27 -3.65
N GLU A 99 9.97 -9.31 -2.87
CA GLU A 99 11.04 -10.27 -3.19
C GLU A 99 10.68 -11.11 -4.41
N THR A 100 9.43 -11.57 -4.49
CA THR A 100 8.93 -12.31 -5.65
C THR A 100 9.07 -11.50 -6.95
N ILE A 101 8.69 -10.22 -6.95
CA ILE A 101 8.80 -9.36 -8.13
C ILE A 101 10.28 -9.15 -8.52
N LYS A 102 11.13 -8.77 -7.55
CA LYS A 102 12.56 -8.54 -7.80
C LYS A 102 13.26 -9.76 -8.38
N ASN A 103 12.99 -10.95 -7.83
CA ASN A 103 13.61 -12.19 -8.29
C ASN A 103 13.15 -12.59 -9.69
N LYS A 104 11.87 -12.37 -10.01
CA LYS A 104 11.31 -12.71 -11.33
C LYS A 104 11.75 -11.75 -12.43
N LEU A 105 11.92 -10.47 -12.11
CA LEU A 105 12.32 -9.44 -13.06
C LEU A 105 13.81 -9.10 -13.00
N ILE A 106 14.59 -9.79 -12.16
CA ILE A 106 16.03 -9.58 -11.97
C ILE A 106 16.33 -8.10 -11.65
N LEU A 107 15.58 -7.54 -10.70
CA LEU A 107 15.70 -6.14 -10.29
C LEU A 107 16.48 -6.04 -8.97
N ASP A 108 17.47 -5.16 -8.94
CA ASP A 108 18.08 -4.73 -7.69
C ASP A 108 17.10 -3.84 -6.88
N LYS A 109 17.45 -3.57 -5.62
CA LYS A 109 16.61 -2.77 -4.69
C LYS A 109 16.35 -1.35 -5.19
N LYS A 110 17.34 -0.68 -5.77
CA LYS A 110 17.23 0.71 -6.24
C LYS A 110 16.31 0.76 -7.46
N SER A 111 16.61 -0.08 -8.45
CA SER A 111 15.83 -0.20 -9.69
C SER A 111 14.37 -0.55 -9.41
N PHE A 112 14.12 -1.49 -8.49
CA PHE A 112 12.76 -1.81 -8.05
C PHE A 112 12.06 -0.61 -7.39
N ASN A 113 12.70 0.05 -6.43
CA ASN A 113 12.07 1.16 -5.70
C ASN A 113 11.72 2.32 -6.64
N GLU A 114 12.63 2.71 -7.54
CA GLU A 114 12.38 3.77 -8.51
C GLU A 114 11.22 3.42 -9.44
N ALA A 115 11.20 2.20 -9.97
CA ALA A 115 10.15 1.74 -10.89
C ALA A 115 8.79 1.57 -10.18
N PHE A 116 8.77 1.02 -8.97
CA PHE A 116 7.55 0.76 -8.20
C PHE A 116 6.96 2.05 -7.62
N ASP A 117 7.79 3.01 -7.23
CA ASP A 117 7.32 4.31 -6.74
C ASP A 117 6.50 5.05 -7.82
N ILE A 118 6.90 4.95 -9.09
CA ILE A 118 6.12 5.50 -10.21
C ILE A 118 4.73 4.86 -10.27
N LEU A 119 4.63 3.53 -10.07
CA LEU A 119 3.33 2.85 -10.06
C LEU A 119 2.44 3.33 -8.90
N LEU A 120 3.03 3.60 -7.73
CA LEU A 120 2.32 4.12 -6.56
C LEU A 120 1.91 5.59 -6.73
N GLU A 121 2.75 6.41 -7.36
CA GLU A 121 2.47 7.81 -7.69
C GLU A 121 1.35 7.94 -8.75
N ARG A 122 1.32 7.00 -9.70
CA ARG A 122 0.32 6.94 -10.78
C ARG A 122 -0.93 6.13 -10.43
N MET A 123 -0.99 5.56 -9.21
CA MET A 123 -2.11 4.75 -8.73
C MET A 123 -2.40 3.53 -9.64
N LEU A 124 -1.33 3.00 -10.25
CA LEU A 124 -1.34 1.81 -11.11
C LEU A 124 -1.14 0.51 -10.31
N ALA A 125 -0.55 0.63 -9.12
CA ALA A 125 -0.42 -0.44 -8.14
C ALA A 125 -0.78 0.06 -6.73
N THR A 126 -1.21 -0.83 -5.86
CA THR A 126 -1.46 -0.55 -4.44
C THR A 126 -1.30 -1.82 -3.61
N ALA A 127 -1.14 -1.67 -2.29
CA ALA A 127 -1.13 -2.80 -1.37
C ALA A 127 -2.54 -3.39 -1.25
N VAL A 128 -2.64 -4.71 -1.13
CA VAL A 128 -3.95 -5.41 -1.02
C VAL A 128 -4.04 -6.35 0.18
N LYS A 129 -2.91 -6.85 0.68
CA LYS A 129 -2.85 -7.68 1.89
C LYS A 129 -1.45 -7.71 2.47
N ARG A 130 -1.33 -8.11 3.73
CA ARG A 130 -0.03 -8.37 4.35
C ARG A 130 0.70 -9.53 3.66
N GLY A 131 2.01 -9.39 3.51
CA GLY A 131 2.90 -10.50 3.15
C GLY A 131 3.01 -11.51 4.29
N ARG A 132 3.58 -12.69 4.02
CA ARG A 132 3.86 -13.68 5.07
C ARG A 132 5.02 -13.19 5.94
N THR A 133 4.78 -13.03 7.24
CA THR A 133 5.85 -12.81 8.23
C THR A 133 6.39 -14.17 8.67
N LEU A 134 7.65 -14.47 8.37
CA LEU A 134 8.33 -15.65 8.92
C LEU A 134 8.55 -15.41 10.42
N GLY A 135 7.85 -16.17 11.29
CA GLY A 135 8.06 -16.11 12.75
C GLY A 135 6.83 -16.24 13.67
N LYS A 136 5.60 -16.25 13.16
CA LYS A 136 4.39 -16.40 14.02
C LYS A 136 3.84 -17.84 14.20
N TYR A 137 4.52 -18.86 13.66
CA TYR A 137 4.16 -20.28 13.87
C TYR A 137 5.09 -20.96 14.88
N ARG A 138 5.05 -20.51 16.15
CA ARG A 138 5.55 -21.28 17.29
C ARG A 138 4.66 -21.05 18.52
N ALA A 139 3.43 -21.56 18.47
CA ALA A 139 2.59 -21.84 19.65
C ALA A 139 1.29 -22.55 19.24
N ALA A 140 1.38 -23.69 18.55
CA ALA A 140 0.24 -24.61 18.40
C ALA A 140 0.74 -26.00 17.98
N SER A 141 1.66 -26.57 18.75
CA SER A 141 2.05 -27.98 18.59
C SER A 141 2.62 -28.53 19.89
N THR A 142 1.82 -28.49 20.96
CA THR A 142 2.01 -29.34 22.15
C THR A 142 0.63 -29.72 22.67
N ALA A 143 0.09 -30.78 22.09
CA ALA A 143 -0.85 -31.71 22.72
C ALA A 143 -0.98 -32.92 21.79
N LYS A 144 0.00 -33.82 21.88
CA LYS A 144 -0.22 -35.24 21.62
C LYS A 144 -0.36 -35.87 22.98
N GLU A 145 -1.54 -36.38 23.29
CA GLU A 145 -1.74 -37.65 23.98
C GLU A 145 -2.79 -38.43 23.18
#